data_AF-A0A976L6S2-F1
#
_entry.id   AF-A0A976L6S2-F1
#
_cell.length_a   1.000
_cell.length_b   1.000
_cell.length_c   1.000
_cell.angle_alpha   90.00
_cell.angle_beta   90.00
_cell.angle_gamma   90.00
#
_symmetry.space_group_name_H-M   'P 1'
#
loop_
_entity.id
_entity.type
_entity.pdbx_description
1 polymer ?
#
loop_
_entity_poly.entity_id
_entity_poly.type
_entity_poly.pdbx_seq_one_letter_code
_entity_poly.pdbx_strand_id
1 'polypeptide(L)'
;MVSTEELKREAWEVNDLLSEYVALHNHLLKSAGTFSSLFRKIDFGKLSEETSSLLEKFRNKGDELKVLAEGEVRDEGRQFTECLLSYTNALTETVGLLYVMYQALKGKASGNKLSFKEHLENNKKYQESIKEYVRQGEQLNNLFRSL
;
A
#
# COMPACT_ATOMS: atom_id res chain seq x y z
N MET A 1 17.27 -20.88 11.39
CA MET A 1 17.89 -20.18 10.25
C MET A 1 16.86 -20.03 9.15
N VAL A 2 16.51 -18.79 8.80
CA VAL A 2 15.59 -18.46 7.69
C VAL A 2 16.24 -18.83 6.36
N SER A 3 15.49 -19.47 5.47
CA SER A 3 15.99 -19.90 4.16
C SER A 3 15.79 -18.82 3.08
N THR A 4 16.61 -18.83 2.04
CA THR A 4 16.42 -17.97 0.85
C THR A 4 15.03 -18.18 0.23
N GLU A 5 14.54 -19.42 0.18
CA GLU A 5 13.22 -19.73 -0.39
C GLU A 5 12.08 -19.13 0.44
N GLU A 6 12.23 -19.10 1.75
CA GLU A 6 11.30 -18.41 2.65
C GLU A 6 11.29 -16.90 2.39
N LEU A 7 12.46 -16.25 2.30
CA LEU A 7 12.54 -14.82 1.95
C LEU A 7 11.92 -14.50 0.59
N LYS A 8 12.12 -15.38 -0.41
CA LYS A 8 11.51 -15.23 -1.74
C LYS A 8 9.99 -15.35 -1.67
N ARG A 9 9.46 -16.31 -0.91
CA ARG A 9 8.02 -16.48 -0.69
C ARG A 9 7.42 -15.20 -0.08
N GLU A 10 8.03 -14.66 0.98
CA GLU A 10 7.55 -13.44 1.61
C GLU A 10 7.52 -12.24 0.63
N ALA A 11 8.54 -12.12 -0.23
CA ALA A 11 8.59 -11.08 -1.24
C ALA A 11 7.48 -11.21 -2.30
N TRP A 12 7.16 -12.44 -2.71
CA TRP A 12 6.05 -12.70 -3.63
C TRP A 12 4.70 -12.37 -3.01
N GLU A 13 4.49 -12.74 -1.74
CA GLU A 13 3.25 -12.41 -1.04
C GLU A 13 3.06 -10.89 -0.90
N VAL A 14 4.12 -10.13 -0.61
CA VAL A 14 4.06 -8.66 -0.62
C VAL A 14 3.77 -8.11 -2.03
N ASN A 15 4.29 -8.73 -3.08
CA ASN A 15 4.02 -8.33 -4.47
C ASN A 15 2.55 -8.61 -4.88
N ASP A 16 1.94 -9.68 -4.37
CA ASP A 16 0.53 -9.97 -4.61
C ASP A 16 -0.36 -8.90 -3.95
N LEU A 17 -0.02 -8.50 -2.72
CA LEU A 17 -0.70 -7.39 -2.04
C LEU A 17 -0.51 -6.05 -2.77
N LEU A 18 0.68 -5.79 -3.32
CA LEU A 18 0.93 -4.62 -4.18
C LEU A 18 -0.01 -4.63 -5.40
N SER A 19 -0.21 -5.80 -6.02
CA SER A 19 -1.09 -5.93 -7.19
C SER A 19 -2.55 -5.61 -6.85
N GLU A 20 -3.03 -6.04 -5.67
CA GLU A 20 -4.34 -5.64 -5.13
C GLU A 20 -4.43 -4.11 -4.93
N TYR A 21 -3.39 -3.50 -4.35
CA TYR A 21 -3.31 -2.04 -4.18
C TYR A 21 -3.37 -1.30 -5.51
N VAL A 22 -2.60 -1.74 -6.52
CA VAL A 22 -2.56 -1.12 -7.85
C VAL A 22 -3.94 -1.15 -8.51
N ALA A 23 -4.71 -2.23 -8.33
CA ALA A 23 -6.08 -2.31 -8.82
C ALA A 23 -6.99 -1.24 -8.18
N LEU A 24 -6.91 -1.06 -6.86
CA LEU A 24 -7.66 -0.03 -6.14
C LEU A 24 -7.20 1.38 -6.51
N HIS A 25 -5.89 1.62 -6.61
CA HIS A 25 -5.34 2.90 -7.05
C HIS A 25 -5.81 3.28 -8.46
N ASN A 26 -5.78 2.34 -9.40
CA ASN A 26 -6.23 2.56 -10.77
C ASN A 26 -7.74 2.87 -10.83
N HIS A 27 -8.53 2.30 -9.94
CA HIS A 27 -9.95 2.64 -9.79
C HIS A 27 -10.14 4.11 -9.40
N LEU A 28 -9.37 4.60 -8.43
CA LEU A 28 -9.37 5.99 -8.01
C LEU A 28 -8.99 6.93 -9.17
N LEU A 29 -7.92 6.65 -9.91
CA LEU A 29 -7.49 7.48 -11.05
C LEU A 29 -8.56 7.58 -12.14
N LYS A 30 -9.19 6.45 -12.50
CA LYS A 30 -10.28 6.42 -13.49
C LYS A 30 -11.48 7.26 -13.03
N SER A 31 -11.79 7.25 -11.73
CA SER A 31 -12.87 8.08 -11.18
C SER A 31 -12.56 9.57 -11.22
N ALA A 32 -11.30 9.97 -11.02
CA ALA A 32 -10.88 11.37 -11.03
C ALA A 32 -10.92 11.99 -12.44
N GLY A 33 -10.68 11.20 -13.49
CA GLY A 33 -10.73 11.67 -14.88
C GLY A 33 -12.13 11.91 -15.45
N THR A 34 -13.19 11.42 -14.78
CA THR A 34 -14.55 11.41 -15.34
C THR A 34 -15.50 12.27 -14.49
N PHE A 35 -15.42 13.59 -14.69
CA PHE A 35 -16.13 14.56 -13.85
C PHE A 35 -17.66 14.57 -14.05
N SER A 36 -18.35 14.78 -12.92
CA SER A 36 -19.78 15.10 -12.72
C SER A 36 -20.79 13.94 -12.76
N SER A 37 -20.98 13.20 -13.86
CA SER A 37 -22.13 12.26 -13.96
C SER A 37 -21.88 10.86 -13.40
N LEU A 38 -20.62 10.44 -13.23
CA LEU A 38 -20.24 9.10 -12.78
C LEU A 38 -20.01 8.98 -11.27
N PHE A 39 -19.80 10.10 -10.55
CA PHE A 39 -19.58 10.08 -9.10
C PHE A 39 -20.74 9.43 -8.32
N ARG A 40 -21.97 9.47 -8.84
CA ARG A 40 -23.13 8.78 -8.25
C ARG A 40 -23.19 7.27 -8.53
N LYS A 41 -22.43 6.77 -9.51
CA LYS A 41 -22.38 5.34 -9.87
C LYS A 41 -21.21 4.59 -9.21
N ILE A 42 -20.29 5.31 -8.57
CA ILE A 42 -19.14 4.70 -7.91
C ILE A 42 -19.54 4.33 -6.49
N ASP A 43 -19.41 3.04 -6.17
CA ASP A 43 -19.60 2.54 -4.82
C ASP A 43 -18.33 2.77 -3.99
N PHE A 44 -18.19 4.00 -3.49
CA PHE A 44 -17.12 4.35 -2.56
C PHE A 44 -17.24 3.61 -1.21
N GLY A 45 -18.41 3.04 -0.89
CA GLY A 45 -18.58 2.16 0.26
C GLY A 45 -17.75 0.89 0.09
N LYS A 46 -17.99 0.17 -1.00
CA LYS A 46 -17.25 -1.04 -1.36
C LYS A 46 -15.75 -0.78 -1.51
N LEU A 47 -15.34 0.27 -2.24
CA LEU A 47 -13.91 0.59 -2.40
C LEU A 47 -13.22 0.89 -1.05
N SER A 48 -13.93 1.55 -0.14
CA SER A 48 -13.42 1.82 1.20
C SER A 48 -13.28 0.54 2.03
N GLU A 49 -14.20 -0.41 1.91
CA GLU A 49 -14.14 -1.71 2.60
C GLU A 49 -13.00 -2.58 2.04
N GLU A 50 -12.88 -2.67 0.71
CA GLU A 50 -11.79 -3.39 0.04
C GLU A 50 -10.42 -2.81 0.44
N THR A 51 -10.29 -1.49 0.47
CA THR A 51 -9.04 -0.84 0.88
C THR A 51 -8.76 -1.04 2.37
N SER A 52 -9.78 -1.07 3.23
CA SER A 52 -9.62 -1.37 4.66
C SER A 52 -9.14 -2.80 4.88
N SER A 53 -9.70 -3.76 4.15
CA SER A 53 -9.28 -5.17 4.20
C SER A 53 -7.83 -5.31 3.72
N LEU A 54 -7.47 -4.64 2.62
CA LEU A 54 -6.09 -4.65 2.13
C LEU A 54 -5.11 -4.00 3.13
N LEU A 55 -5.51 -2.93 3.80
CA LEU A 55 -4.70 -2.30 4.85
C LEU A 55 -4.41 -3.27 6.01
N GLU A 56 -5.40 -4.06 6.41
CA GLU A 56 -5.23 -5.09 7.44
C GLU A 56 -4.27 -6.19 6.98
N LYS A 57 -4.40 -6.68 5.73
CA LYS A 57 -3.45 -7.65 5.16
C LYS A 57 -2.02 -7.14 5.20
N PHE A 58 -1.79 -5.88 4.81
CA PHE A 58 -0.46 -5.26 4.87
C PHE A 58 0.09 -5.12 6.29
N ARG A 59 -0.74 -4.78 7.27
CA ARG A 59 -0.33 -4.74 8.69
C ARG A 59 0.08 -6.11 9.20
N ASN A 60 -0.76 -7.13 8.97
CA ASN A 60 -0.46 -8.50 9.34
C ASN A 60 0.86 -8.96 8.70
N LYS A 61 1.07 -8.61 7.42
CA LYS A 61 2.31 -8.92 6.72
C LYS A 61 3.53 -8.20 7.29
N GLY A 62 3.39 -6.94 7.69
CA GLY A 62 4.42 -6.20 8.41
C GLY A 62 4.80 -6.85 9.73
N ASP A 63 3.81 -7.35 10.49
CA ASP A 63 4.06 -8.06 11.75
C ASP A 63 4.77 -9.41 11.53
N GLU A 64 4.36 -10.17 10.52
CA GLU A 64 5.05 -11.42 10.11
C GLU A 64 6.52 -11.16 9.74
N LEU A 65 6.78 -10.15 8.90
CA LEU A 65 8.12 -9.77 8.48
C LEU A 65 8.98 -9.26 9.63
N LYS A 66 8.37 -8.59 10.61
CA LYS A 66 9.07 -8.15 11.82
C LYS A 66 9.56 -9.33 12.64
N VAL A 67 8.72 -10.36 12.83
CA VAL A 67 9.13 -11.61 13.49
C VAL A 67 10.24 -12.31 12.70
N LEU A 68 10.15 -12.31 11.37
CA LEU A 68 11.18 -12.87 10.51
C LEU A 68 12.53 -12.14 10.64
N ALA A 69 12.50 -10.81 10.75
CA ALA A 69 13.69 -9.97 10.93
C ALA A 69 14.41 -10.21 12.26
N GLU A 70 13.68 -10.65 13.29
CA GLU A 70 14.22 -11.02 14.60
C GLU A 70 14.87 -12.42 14.60
N GLY A 71 14.64 -13.23 13.56
CA GLY A 71 15.20 -14.56 13.41
C GLY A 71 16.68 -14.61 13.00
N GLU A 72 17.30 -15.78 13.11
CA GLU A 72 18.65 -16.01 12.58
C GLU A 72 18.63 -16.06 11.05
N VAL A 73 19.16 -15.03 10.42
CA VAL A 73 19.37 -14.92 8.97
C VAL A 73 20.86 -14.65 8.70
N ARG A 74 21.38 -15.12 7.56
CA ARG A 74 22.70 -14.70 7.05
C ARG A 74 22.69 -13.18 6.79
N ASP A 75 23.86 -12.55 6.78
CA ASP A 75 23.99 -11.09 6.66
C ASP A 75 23.29 -10.53 5.40
N GLU A 76 23.37 -11.19 4.24
CA GLU A 76 22.66 -10.75 3.03
C GLU A 76 21.13 -10.85 3.19
N GLY A 77 20.66 -11.94 3.82
CA GLY A 77 19.25 -12.13 4.09
C GLY A 77 18.70 -11.15 5.14
N ARG A 78 19.52 -10.71 6.10
CA ARG A 78 19.12 -9.67 7.06
C ARG A 78 18.85 -8.34 6.36
N GLN A 79 19.77 -7.89 5.50
CA GLN A 79 19.58 -6.65 4.73
C GLN A 79 18.34 -6.72 3.84
N PHE A 80 18.12 -7.87 3.21
CA PHE A 80 16.91 -8.10 2.42
C PHE A 80 15.63 -8.02 3.27
N THR A 81 15.57 -8.71 4.40
CA THR A 81 14.39 -8.71 5.28
C THR A 81 14.10 -7.31 5.84
N GLU A 82 15.12 -6.58 6.28
CA GLU A 82 14.96 -5.19 6.76
C GLU A 82 14.40 -4.29 5.65
N CYS A 83 14.90 -4.44 4.42
CA CYS A 83 14.41 -3.67 3.28
C CYS A 83 12.97 -4.07 2.90
N LEU A 84 12.63 -5.35 2.93
CA LEU A 84 11.29 -5.86 2.64
C LEU A 84 10.27 -5.39 3.69
N LEU A 85 10.66 -5.39 4.97
CA LEU A 85 9.85 -4.84 6.06
C LEU A 85 9.61 -3.34 5.89
N SER A 86 10.67 -2.58 5.63
CA SER A 86 10.55 -1.14 5.35
C SER A 86 9.60 -0.89 4.18
N TYR A 87 9.79 -1.62 3.07
CA TYR A 87 8.95 -1.50 1.87
C TYR A 87 7.48 -1.79 2.16
N THR A 88 7.22 -2.83 2.95
CA THR A 88 5.88 -3.23 3.39
C THR A 88 5.24 -2.15 4.28
N ASN A 89 6.01 -1.51 5.16
CA ASN A 89 5.53 -0.39 5.97
C ASN A 89 5.18 0.83 5.12
N ALA A 90 6.00 1.16 4.12
CA ALA A 90 5.71 2.27 3.19
C ALA A 90 4.45 2.00 2.34
N LEU A 91 4.24 0.75 1.91
CA LEU A 91 3.00 0.33 1.26
C LEU A 91 1.80 0.41 2.22
N THR A 92 1.95 -0.02 3.47
CA THR A 92 0.90 0.06 4.50
C THR A 92 0.45 1.50 4.71
N GLU A 93 1.39 2.45 4.84
CA GLU A 93 1.08 3.87 4.95
C GLU A 93 0.35 4.39 3.70
N THR A 94 0.83 4.00 2.52
CA THR A 94 0.23 4.39 1.23
C THR A 94 -1.21 3.89 1.09
N VAL A 95 -1.47 2.63 1.43
CA VAL A 95 -2.83 2.06 1.44
C VAL A 95 -3.70 2.74 2.50
N GLY A 96 -3.13 3.10 3.65
CA GLY A 96 -3.82 3.88 4.68
C GLY A 96 -4.28 5.25 4.18
N LEU A 97 -3.43 5.95 3.42
CA LEU A 97 -3.78 7.23 2.79
C LEU A 97 -4.86 7.05 1.70
N LEU A 98 -4.77 5.99 0.90
CA LEU A 98 -5.81 5.64 -0.07
C LEU A 98 -7.16 5.38 0.61
N TYR A 99 -7.17 4.68 1.74
CA TYR A 99 -8.37 4.44 2.54
C TYR A 99 -8.99 5.76 3.05
N VAL A 100 -8.17 6.67 3.58
CA VAL A 100 -8.63 8.00 4.01
C VAL A 100 -9.27 8.76 2.84
N MET A 101 -8.67 8.68 1.65
CA MET A 101 -9.25 9.29 0.45
C MET A 101 -10.60 8.67 0.07
N TYR A 102 -10.73 7.34 0.10
CA TYR A 102 -12.01 6.69 -0.19
C TYR A 102 -13.08 7.01 0.85
N GLN A 103 -12.73 7.09 2.14
CA GLN A 103 -13.66 7.53 3.18
C GLN A 103 -14.14 8.97 2.96
N ALA A 104 -13.24 9.87 2.58
CA ALA A 104 -13.59 11.25 2.24
C ALA A 104 -14.54 11.32 1.03
N LEU A 105 -14.28 10.52 -0.02
CA LEU A 105 -15.15 10.43 -1.20
C LEU A 105 -16.50 9.79 -0.89
N LYS A 106 -16.54 8.76 -0.04
CA LYS A 106 -17.77 8.16 0.49
C LYS A 106 -18.61 9.21 1.24
N GLY A 107 -17.99 9.94 2.16
CA GLY A 107 -18.65 11.04 2.87
C GLY A 107 -19.23 12.09 1.90
N LYS A 108 -18.45 12.49 0.89
CA LYS A 108 -18.91 13.44 -0.13
C LYS A 108 -20.10 12.90 -0.95
N ALA A 109 -20.08 11.62 -1.32
CA ALA A 109 -21.18 10.97 -2.03
C ALA A 109 -22.47 10.92 -1.19
N SER A 110 -22.34 10.82 0.14
CA SER A 110 -23.45 10.88 1.10
C SER A 110 -23.90 12.30 1.48
N GLY A 111 -23.30 13.35 0.89
CA GLY A 111 -23.68 14.74 1.11
C GLY A 111 -22.82 15.52 2.12
N ASN A 112 -21.76 14.92 2.67
CA ASN A 112 -20.81 15.64 3.53
C ASN A 112 -19.95 16.61 2.70
N LYS A 113 -19.56 17.73 3.30
CA LYS A 113 -18.60 18.65 2.69
C LYS A 113 -17.20 18.12 2.88
N LEU A 114 -16.47 17.95 1.77
CA LEU A 114 -15.02 17.74 1.76
C LEU A 114 -14.36 19.06 1.43
N SER A 115 -13.52 19.59 2.32
CA SER A 115 -12.78 20.83 2.03
C SER A 115 -11.80 20.59 0.89
N PHE A 116 -11.70 21.56 -0.03
CA PHE A 116 -10.68 21.51 -1.09
C PHE A 116 -9.26 21.44 -0.50
N LYS A 117 -9.03 22.12 0.64
CA LYS A 117 -7.75 22.11 1.35
C LYS A 117 -7.42 20.71 1.87
N GLU A 118 -8.37 20.04 2.55
CA GLU A 118 -8.19 18.68 3.07
C GLU A 118 -7.93 17.69 1.94
N HIS A 119 -8.67 17.83 0.83
CA HIS A 119 -8.47 17.00 -0.35
C HIS A 119 -7.07 17.17 -0.95
N LEU A 120 -6.59 18.40 -1.08
CA LEU A 120 -5.27 18.71 -1.60
C LEU A 120 -4.14 18.18 -0.70
N GLU A 121 -4.28 18.35 0.62
CA GLU A 121 -3.32 17.86 1.61
C GLU A 121 -3.23 16.33 1.61
N ASN A 122 -4.37 15.63 1.58
CA ASN A 122 -4.40 14.17 1.50
C ASN A 122 -3.78 13.67 0.20
N ASN A 123 -4.08 14.31 -0.93
CA ASN A 123 -3.48 13.95 -2.21
C ASN A 123 -1.96 14.17 -2.20
N LYS A 124 -1.47 15.28 -1.62
CA LYS A 124 -0.03 15.54 -1.50
C LYS A 124 0.68 14.44 -0.70
N LYS A 125 0.17 14.11 0.48
CA LYS A 125 0.73 13.03 1.33
C LYS A 125 0.74 11.69 0.60
N TYR A 126 -0.35 11.38 -0.11
CA TYR A 126 -0.45 10.15 -0.89
C TYR A 126 0.58 10.08 -2.03
N GLN A 127 0.80 11.18 -2.76
CA GLN A 127 1.83 11.24 -3.80
C GLN A 127 3.25 11.13 -3.22
N GLU A 128 3.48 11.69 -2.03
CA GLU A 128 4.76 11.55 -1.32
C GLU A 128 4.99 10.10 -0.86
N SER A 129 3.97 9.44 -0.32
CA SER A 129 4.07 8.03 0.10
C SER A 129 4.29 7.09 -1.08
N ILE A 130 3.71 7.39 -2.26
CA ILE A 130 3.98 6.64 -3.50
C ILE A 130 5.45 6.69 -3.86
N LYS A 131 6.06 7.88 -3.84
CA LYS A 131 7.50 8.02 -4.15
C LYS A 131 8.35 7.23 -3.18
N GLU A 132 7.97 7.21 -1.91
CA GLU A 132 8.73 6.52 -0.88
C GLU A 132 8.69 4.99 -1.06
N TYR A 133 7.52 4.38 -1.25
CA TYR A 133 7.49 2.93 -1.46
C TYR A 133 8.19 2.55 -2.79
N VAL A 134 8.07 3.37 -3.85
CA VAL A 134 8.77 3.11 -5.12
C VAL A 134 10.29 3.11 -4.91
N ARG A 135 10.83 4.11 -4.22
CA ARG A 135 12.26 4.20 -3.90
C ARG A 135 12.74 2.97 -3.13
N GLN A 136 11.96 2.51 -2.15
CA GLN A 136 12.28 1.32 -1.37
C GLN A 136 12.15 0.03 -2.20
N GLY A 137 11.18 -0.05 -3.12
CA GLY A 137 11.02 -1.16 -4.04
C GLY A 137 12.19 -1.30 -5.01
N GLU A 138 12.77 -0.19 -5.48
CA GLU A 138 14.01 -0.20 -6.27
C GLU A 138 15.18 -0.79 -5.50
N GLN A 139 15.35 -0.39 -4.22
CA GLN A 139 16.36 -0.95 -3.34
C GLN A 139 16.14 -2.45 -3.10
N LEU A 140 14.90 -2.86 -2.82
CA LEU A 140 14.51 -4.25 -2.60
C LEU A 140 14.82 -5.11 -3.83
N ASN A 141 14.52 -4.63 -5.04
CA ASN A 141 14.81 -5.33 -6.28
C ASN A 141 16.31 -5.58 -6.49
N ASN A 142 17.17 -4.65 -6.06
CA ASN A 142 18.62 -4.84 -6.13
C ASN A 142 19.11 -5.92 -5.15
N LEU A 143 18.55 -5.94 -3.94
CA LEU A 143 18.86 -6.96 -2.93
C LEU A 143 18.34 -8.34 -3.35
N PHE A 144 17.14 -8.41 -3.93
CA PHE A 144 16.53 -9.65 -4.41
C PHE A 144 17.39 -10.38 -5.45
N ARG A 145 18.06 -9.63 -6.34
CA ARG A 145 18.97 -10.20 -7.36
C ARG A 145 20.21 -10.85 -6.75
N SER A 146 20.55 -10.48 -5.52
CA SER A 146 21.73 -10.97 -4.80
C SER A 146 21.38 -12.09 -3.81
N LEU A 147 20.11 -12.53 -3.80
CA LEU A 147 19.52 -13.47 -2.84
C LEU A 147 19.44 -14.91 -3.37
#